data_AF-A0A418WFR2-F1
#
_entry.id   AF-A0A418WFR2-F1
#
_cell.length_a   1.000
_cell.length_b   1.000
_cell.length_c   1.000
_cell.angle_alpha   90.00
_cell.angle_beta   90.00
_cell.angle_gamma   90.00
#
_symmetry.space_group_name_H-M   'P 1'
#
loop_
_entity.id
_entity.type
_entity.pdbx_description
1 polymer ?
#
loop_
_entity_poly.entity_id
_entity_poly.type
_entity_poly.pdbx_seq_one_letter_code
_entity_poly.pdbx_strand_id
1 'polypeptide(L)'
;MPPDLKPGLEITAATAGQYPWLKDYLPAPSMARLMSTDWFRWKKIRIVPTTPYTASRKRLEATKVASPFSINDKGELLDSQGKFALLNDAGLPFVKPTTAMELYWAFMAVGIGNENLALKPIELASCVPSNRIERRYVVHIWWQKMHGRVDLAPLGDVRGEDDTIEAGSVVFLAPRDIKGLAATRRRFASADKPDDFRGYVPR
;
A
#
# COMPACT_ATOMS: atom_id res chain seq x y z
N MET A 1 4.21 10.88 21.12
CA MET A 1 3.47 11.69 20.13
C MET A 1 3.29 13.09 20.68
N PRO A 2 3.41 14.15 19.86
CA PRO A 2 3.11 15.52 20.27
C PRO A 2 1.67 15.63 20.81
N PRO A 3 1.43 16.35 21.93
CA PRO A 3 0.09 16.44 22.56
C PRO A 3 -0.99 17.10 21.68
N ASP A 4 -0.57 17.94 20.74
CA ASP A 4 -1.38 18.68 19.79
C ASP A 4 -1.68 17.89 18.50
N LEU A 5 -0.91 16.83 18.20
CA LEU A 5 -1.16 15.94 17.06
C LEU A 5 -2.38 15.04 17.33
N LYS A 6 -3.58 15.59 17.13
CA LYS A 6 -4.86 14.91 17.35
C LYS A 6 -5.88 15.18 16.23
N PRO A 7 -6.90 14.32 16.06
CA PRO A 7 -7.96 14.53 15.08
C PRO A 7 -8.60 15.91 15.19
N GLY A 8 -8.80 16.56 14.05
CA GLY A 8 -9.35 17.91 13.95
C GLY A 8 -8.29 19.01 13.81
N LEU A 9 -7.00 18.73 14.08
CA LEU A 9 -5.92 19.68 13.80
C LEU A 9 -5.83 19.94 12.28
N GLU A 10 -5.87 21.21 11.88
CA GLU A 10 -5.63 21.65 10.51
C GLU A 10 -4.34 22.47 10.43
N ILE A 11 -3.41 22.04 9.59
CA ILE A 11 -2.12 22.68 9.37
C ILE A 11 -2.11 23.28 7.97
N THR A 12 -1.74 24.56 7.88
CA THR A 12 -1.59 25.30 6.62
C THR A 12 -0.17 25.81 6.50
N ALA A 13 0.23 26.33 5.34
CA ALA A 13 1.53 26.99 5.19
C ALA A 13 1.77 28.11 6.22
N ALA A 14 0.72 28.85 6.58
CA ALA A 14 0.80 29.95 7.55
C ALA A 14 0.96 29.46 9.00
N THR A 15 0.40 28.29 9.33
CA THR A 15 0.41 27.75 10.70
C THR A 15 1.48 26.68 10.91
N ALA A 16 2.11 26.14 9.85
CA ALA A 16 3.10 25.08 9.93
C ALA A 16 4.27 25.41 10.88
N GLY A 17 4.72 26.67 10.91
CA GLY A 17 5.79 27.13 11.80
C GLY A 17 5.45 27.05 13.30
N GLN A 18 4.17 26.92 13.66
CA GLN A 18 3.71 26.73 15.04
C GLN A 18 3.95 25.30 15.55
N TYR A 19 4.32 24.38 14.66
CA TYR A 19 4.50 22.95 14.96
C TYR A 19 5.93 22.50 14.63
N PRO A 20 6.94 22.80 15.47
CA PRO A 20 8.34 22.43 15.21
C PRO A 20 8.55 20.92 15.00
N TRP A 21 7.71 20.10 15.63
CA TRP A 21 7.71 18.65 15.50
C TRP A 21 7.25 18.17 14.12
N LEU A 22 6.62 19.01 13.29
CA LEU A 22 6.04 18.59 12.01
C LEU A 22 7.08 17.98 11.08
N LYS A 23 8.34 18.46 11.12
CA LYS A 23 9.44 17.92 10.30
C LYS A 23 9.81 16.47 10.62
N ASP A 24 9.52 16.01 11.85
CA ASP A 24 9.86 14.67 12.30
C ASP A 24 8.79 13.65 11.87
N TYR A 25 7.58 14.12 11.53
CA TYR A 25 6.42 13.28 11.19
C TYR A 25 5.95 13.45 9.73
N LEU A 26 6.25 14.57 9.09
CA LEU A 26 5.87 14.86 7.70
C LEU A 26 7.09 14.72 6.79
N PRO A 27 7.08 13.79 5.81
CA PRO A 27 8.17 13.65 4.86
C PRO A 27 8.50 14.96 4.14
N ALA A 28 9.78 15.22 3.88
CA ALA A 28 10.24 16.47 3.25
C ALA A 28 9.51 16.83 1.94
N PRO A 29 9.20 15.89 1.02
CA PRO A 29 8.39 16.20 -0.17
C PRO A 29 7.00 16.72 0.18
N SER A 30 6.35 16.15 1.19
CA SER A 30 5.02 16.57 1.65
C SER A 30 5.06 17.96 2.31
N MET A 31 6.11 18.24 3.09
CA MET A 31 6.35 19.58 3.65
C MET A 31 6.55 20.62 2.53
N ALA A 32 7.36 20.31 1.52
CA ALA A 32 7.56 21.18 0.37
C ALA A 32 6.24 21.44 -0.39
N ARG A 33 5.37 20.42 -0.51
CA ARG A 33 4.05 20.59 -1.12
C ARG A 33 3.12 21.49 -0.30
N LEU A 34 3.16 21.41 1.03
CA LEU A 34 2.41 22.30 1.91
C LEU A 34 2.88 23.76 1.79
N MET A 35 4.19 23.98 1.68
CA MET A 35 4.79 25.32 1.61
C MET A 35 4.83 25.92 0.19
N SER A 36 4.62 25.11 -0.85
CA SER A 36 4.73 25.54 -2.25
C SER A 36 3.63 26.54 -2.62
N THR A 37 4.00 27.50 -3.47
CA THR A 37 3.08 28.43 -4.15
C THR A 37 2.72 27.97 -5.57
N ASP A 38 3.27 26.86 -6.03
CA ASP A 38 3.16 26.34 -7.40
C ASP A 38 1.85 25.58 -7.66
N TRP A 39 1.69 25.16 -8.92
CA TRP A 39 0.54 24.42 -9.45
C TRP A 39 0.11 23.21 -8.59
N PHE A 40 1.04 22.45 -8.02
CA PHE A 40 0.70 21.26 -7.22
C PHE A 40 1.06 21.45 -5.74
N ARG A 41 0.39 22.42 -5.10
CA ARG A 41 0.51 22.72 -3.66
C ARG A 41 -0.62 22.14 -2.83
N TRP A 42 -0.34 21.84 -1.57
CA TRP A 42 -1.35 21.45 -0.59
C TRP A 42 -1.76 22.67 0.22
N LYS A 43 -3.06 23.02 0.17
CA LYS A 43 -3.59 24.16 0.94
C LYS A 43 -3.61 23.90 2.44
N LYS A 44 -3.93 22.66 2.82
CA LYS A 44 -4.02 22.23 4.21
C LYS A 44 -3.80 20.74 4.38
N ILE A 45 -3.28 20.36 5.53
CA ILE A 45 -3.25 18.99 6.04
C ILE A 45 -4.24 18.93 7.20
N ARG A 46 -5.20 18.01 7.15
CA ARG A 46 -6.13 17.77 8.26
C ARG A 46 -5.79 16.43 8.90
N ILE A 47 -5.54 16.46 10.21
CA ILE A 47 -5.42 15.24 11.01
C ILE A 47 -6.82 14.68 11.23
N VAL A 48 -7.01 13.42 10.86
CA VAL A 48 -8.30 12.71 10.97
C VAL A 48 -8.21 11.62 12.05
N PRO A 49 -9.35 11.12 12.56
CA PRO A 49 -9.34 9.95 13.42
C PRO A 49 -8.62 8.79 12.74
N THR A 50 -7.77 8.11 13.51
CA THR A 50 -7.16 6.86 13.06
C THR A 50 -8.28 5.88 12.74
N THR A 51 -8.36 5.42 11.49
CA THR A 51 -9.24 4.31 11.14
C THR A 51 -8.45 3.03 11.39
N PRO A 52 -8.83 2.21 12.40
CA PRO A 52 -8.13 0.96 12.65
C PRO A 52 -8.38 0.02 11.47
N TYR A 53 -7.33 -0.35 10.76
CA TYR A 53 -7.37 -1.48 9.84
C TYR A 53 -7.09 -2.74 10.67
N THR A 54 -8.14 -3.52 10.95
CA THR A 54 -7.98 -4.78 11.68
C THR A 54 -7.86 -5.93 10.72
N ALA A 55 -6.83 -6.76 10.91
CA ALA A 55 -6.72 -8.03 10.22
C ALA A 55 -7.89 -8.96 10.58
N SER A 56 -8.22 -9.89 9.69
CA SER A 56 -9.24 -10.91 9.95
C SER A 56 -8.88 -11.77 11.16
N ARG A 57 -9.88 -12.43 11.76
CA ARG A 57 -9.65 -13.39 12.86
C ARG A 57 -8.64 -14.47 12.46
N LYS A 58 -8.78 -15.06 11.27
CA LYS A 58 -7.90 -16.15 10.82
C LYS A 58 -6.46 -15.67 10.63
N ARG A 59 -6.28 -14.45 10.10
CA ARG A 59 -4.95 -13.83 9.97
C ARG A 59 -4.32 -13.56 11.33
N LEU A 60 -5.11 -13.09 12.31
CA LEU A 60 -4.63 -12.90 13.68
C LEU A 60 -4.20 -14.23 14.31
N GLU A 61 -4.97 -15.30 14.14
CA GLU A 61 -4.58 -16.63 14.64
C GLU A 61 -3.31 -17.16 13.94
N ALA A 62 -3.20 -17.00 12.61
CA ALA A 62 -1.97 -17.34 11.88
C ALA A 62 -0.77 -16.54 12.39
N THR A 63 -0.96 -15.26 12.70
CA THR A 63 0.10 -14.38 13.22
C THR A 63 0.56 -14.78 14.62
N LYS A 64 -0.34 -15.27 15.48
CA LYS A 64 0.03 -15.71 16.84
C LYS A 64 0.93 -16.95 16.86
N VAL A 65 0.80 -17.82 15.85
CA VAL A 65 1.57 -19.07 15.74
C VAL A 65 2.72 -18.97 14.74
N ALA A 66 2.89 -17.81 14.09
CA ALA A 66 3.93 -17.59 13.11
C ALA A 66 5.31 -17.69 13.74
N SER A 67 6.26 -18.25 13.00
CA SER A 67 7.65 -18.29 13.43
C SER A 67 8.26 -16.88 13.36
N PRO A 68 9.39 -16.63 14.06
CA PRO A 68 10.12 -15.38 13.93
C PRO A 68 10.52 -15.09 12.48
N PHE A 69 10.42 -13.83 12.10
CA PHE A 69 10.84 -13.32 10.79
C PHE A 69 12.18 -12.61 10.91
N SER A 70 12.94 -12.57 9.82
CA SER A 70 14.16 -11.79 9.71
C SER A 70 14.21 -11.02 8.39
N ILE A 71 15.12 -10.06 8.29
CA ILE A 71 15.37 -9.30 7.07
C ILE A 71 16.85 -9.44 6.73
N ASN A 72 17.16 -9.83 5.50
CA ASN A 72 18.55 -9.96 5.05
C ASN A 72 19.14 -8.62 4.59
N ASP A 73 20.41 -8.62 4.20
CA ASP A 73 21.13 -7.42 3.75
C ASP A 73 20.56 -6.79 2.47
N LYS A 74 19.77 -7.54 1.69
CA LYS A 74 19.04 -7.04 0.51
C LYS A 74 17.69 -6.41 0.87
N GLY A 75 17.31 -6.45 2.14
CA GLY A 75 16.01 -5.99 2.61
C GLY A 75 14.88 -6.99 2.37
N GLU A 76 15.17 -8.24 2.03
CA GLU A 76 14.15 -9.28 1.78
C GLU A 76 13.63 -9.88 3.09
N LEU A 77 12.32 -10.13 3.18
CA LEU A 77 11.69 -10.75 4.35
C LEU A 77 11.83 -12.27 4.31
N LEU A 78 12.44 -12.84 5.35
CA LEU A 78 12.69 -14.27 5.47
C LEU A 78 11.94 -14.89 6.64
N ASP A 79 11.51 -16.14 6.47
CA ASP A 79 10.99 -17.00 7.54
C ASP A 79 12.14 -17.59 8.38
N SER A 80 11.78 -18.38 9.39
CA SER A 80 12.74 -19.04 10.28
C SER A 80 13.64 -20.08 9.59
N GLN A 81 13.29 -20.50 8.37
CA GLN A 81 14.10 -21.39 7.54
C GLN A 81 15.00 -20.63 6.56
N GLY A 82 14.98 -19.30 6.59
CA GLY A 82 15.73 -18.46 5.64
C GLY A 82 15.13 -18.40 4.24
N LYS A 83 13.88 -18.84 4.05
CA LYS A 83 13.16 -18.72 2.78
C LYS A 83 12.31 -17.46 2.76
N PHE A 84 11.85 -17.03 1.58
CA PHE A 84 10.99 -15.85 1.47
C PHE A 84 9.68 -16.04 2.23
N ALA A 85 9.49 -15.24 3.28
CA ALA A 85 8.38 -15.40 4.22
C ALA A 85 7.01 -15.30 3.55
N LEU A 86 6.85 -14.39 2.59
CA LEU A 86 5.57 -14.15 1.92
C LEU A 86 5.16 -15.26 0.95
N LEU A 87 6.03 -16.23 0.67
CA LEU A 87 5.71 -17.44 -0.10
C LEU A 87 5.27 -18.61 0.79
N ASN A 88 5.62 -18.60 2.08
CA ASN A 88 5.45 -19.77 2.96
C ASN A 88 4.59 -19.49 4.19
N ASP A 89 4.41 -18.23 4.59
CA ASP A 89 3.77 -17.88 5.85
C ASP A 89 2.49 -17.04 5.65
N ALA A 90 1.53 -17.29 6.53
CA ALA A 90 0.30 -16.52 6.64
C ALA A 90 0.35 -15.50 7.80
N GLY A 91 1.33 -15.55 8.68
CA GLY A 91 1.50 -14.58 9.74
C GLY A 91 1.90 -13.19 9.25
N LEU A 92 1.52 -12.16 10.00
CA LEU A 92 2.04 -10.81 9.81
C LEU A 92 3.41 -10.68 10.50
N PRO A 93 4.46 -10.23 9.81
CA PRO A 93 5.77 -10.00 10.40
C PRO A 93 5.76 -8.75 11.29
N PHE A 94 6.67 -8.73 12.27
CA PHE A 94 7.00 -7.54 13.07
C PHE A 94 5.78 -6.78 13.61
N VAL A 95 4.88 -7.44 14.34
CA VAL A 95 3.69 -6.80 14.96
C VAL A 95 4.01 -5.60 15.88
N LYS A 96 5.27 -5.48 16.30
CA LYS A 96 5.83 -4.34 17.02
C LYS A 96 7.16 -3.95 16.36
N PRO A 97 7.13 -3.24 15.22
CA PRO A 97 8.35 -2.95 14.49
C PRO A 97 9.22 -1.95 15.26
N THR A 98 10.51 -2.19 15.30
CA THR A 98 11.53 -1.40 15.99
C THR A 98 12.45 -0.64 15.04
N THR A 99 12.48 -1.05 13.76
CA THR A 99 13.25 -0.39 12.70
C THR A 99 12.34 0.07 11.57
N ALA A 100 12.83 1.02 10.74
CA ALA A 100 12.10 1.48 9.56
C ALA A 100 11.83 0.34 8.57
N MET A 101 12.75 -0.62 8.45
CA MET A 101 12.60 -1.76 7.55
C MET A 101 11.58 -2.78 8.07
N GLU A 102 11.56 -3.02 9.38
CA GLU A 102 10.50 -3.83 10.01
C GLU A 102 9.12 -3.18 9.82
N LEU A 103 9.03 -1.87 9.98
CA LEU A 103 7.78 -1.13 9.75
C LEU A 103 7.34 -1.22 8.29
N TYR A 104 8.28 -1.12 7.34
CA TYR A 104 8.00 -1.31 5.92
C TYR A 104 7.41 -2.69 5.65
N TRP A 105 8.02 -3.76 6.17
CA TRP A 105 7.53 -5.12 5.98
C TRP A 105 6.21 -5.40 6.69
N ALA A 106 6.01 -4.86 7.89
CA ALA A 106 4.73 -4.92 8.58
C ALA A 106 3.62 -4.25 7.75
N PHE A 107 3.90 -3.07 7.17
CA PHE A 107 2.96 -2.37 6.30
C PHE A 107 2.66 -3.15 5.01
N MET A 108 3.70 -3.62 4.32
CA MET A 108 3.56 -4.40 3.09
C MET A 108 2.76 -5.68 3.32
N ALA A 109 3.06 -6.44 4.37
CA ALA A 109 2.36 -7.68 4.69
C ALA A 109 0.90 -7.46 5.11
N VAL A 110 0.56 -6.30 5.69
CA VAL A 110 -0.84 -5.91 5.96
C VAL A 110 -1.58 -5.55 4.68
N GLY A 111 -0.95 -4.80 3.78
CA GLY A 111 -1.53 -4.47 2.46
C GLY A 111 -1.83 -5.72 1.64
N ILE A 112 -0.85 -6.64 1.60
CA ILE A 112 -0.96 -7.99 1.02
C ILE A 112 -1.85 -8.90 1.88
N GLY A 113 -2.12 -8.54 3.13
CA GLY A 113 -2.92 -9.31 4.08
C GLY A 113 -4.40 -9.36 3.74
N ASN A 114 -4.89 -8.44 2.89
CA ASN A 114 -6.13 -8.63 2.16
C ASN A 114 -5.85 -9.67 1.08
N GLU A 115 -6.62 -10.74 0.94
CA GLU A 115 -6.21 -11.84 0.03
C GLU A 115 -6.63 -11.65 -1.41
N ASN A 116 -7.69 -10.88 -1.61
CA ASN A 116 -8.22 -10.57 -2.91
C ASN A 116 -8.93 -9.22 -2.87
N LEU A 117 -8.68 -8.43 -3.90
CA LEU A 117 -9.34 -7.17 -4.14
C LEU A 117 -9.93 -7.24 -5.55
N ALA A 118 -11.20 -7.61 -5.65
CA ALA A 118 -11.97 -7.57 -6.88
C ALA A 118 -13.02 -6.47 -6.75
N LEU A 119 -12.67 -5.24 -7.15
CA LEU A 119 -13.57 -4.10 -7.01
C LEU A 119 -14.56 -4.05 -8.18
N LYS A 120 -15.80 -3.67 -7.87
CA LYS A 120 -16.66 -2.98 -8.85
C LYS A 120 -15.88 -1.76 -9.39
N PRO A 121 -16.14 -1.29 -10.62
CA PRO A 121 -15.39 -0.16 -11.16
C PRO A 121 -15.31 0.99 -10.15
N ILE A 122 -14.09 1.46 -9.86
CA ILE A 122 -13.89 2.61 -8.98
C ILE A 122 -13.72 3.86 -9.83
N GLU A 123 -14.17 4.98 -9.26
CA GLU A 123 -13.95 6.30 -9.84
C GLU A 123 -12.79 6.99 -9.11
N LEU A 124 -11.76 7.37 -9.87
CA LEU A 124 -10.65 8.19 -9.39
C LEU A 124 -10.79 9.58 -10.01
N ALA A 125 -10.88 10.62 -9.17
CA ALA A 125 -10.99 11.99 -9.64
C ALA A 125 -9.65 12.72 -9.53
N SER A 126 -9.24 13.38 -10.62
CA SER A 126 -8.20 14.42 -10.60
C SER A 126 -8.85 15.77 -10.37
N CYS A 127 -8.25 16.57 -9.49
CA CYS A 127 -8.73 17.91 -9.15
C CYS A 127 -7.72 18.98 -9.54
N VAL A 128 -8.21 20.12 -10.05
CA VAL A 128 -7.40 21.34 -10.19
C VAL A 128 -7.09 21.96 -8.80
N PRO A 129 -6.15 22.91 -8.67
CA PRO A 129 -5.76 23.49 -7.38
C PRO A 129 -6.88 24.19 -6.60
N SER A 130 -7.97 24.55 -7.28
CA SER A 130 -9.19 25.06 -6.64
C SER A 130 -10.06 23.96 -6.01
N ASN A 131 -9.58 22.71 -5.96
CA ASN A 131 -10.32 21.52 -5.51
C ASN A 131 -11.61 21.26 -6.31
N ARG A 132 -11.61 21.64 -7.59
CA ARG A 132 -12.69 21.30 -8.53
C ARG A 132 -12.25 20.09 -9.34
N ILE A 133 -13.17 19.16 -9.58
CA ILE A 133 -12.91 17.97 -10.38
C ILE A 133 -12.60 18.41 -11.82
N GLU A 134 -11.42 18.04 -12.30
CA GLU A 134 -10.99 18.25 -13.67
C GLU A 134 -11.35 17.05 -14.54
N ARG A 135 -11.10 15.86 -14.02
CA ARG A 135 -11.17 14.61 -14.78
C ARG A 135 -11.52 13.44 -13.88
N ARG A 136 -12.30 12.52 -14.42
CA ARG A 136 -12.71 11.27 -13.74
C ARG A 136 -12.22 10.09 -14.55
N TYR A 137 -11.57 9.16 -13.87
CA TYR A 137 -11.13 7.89 -14.41
C TYR A 137 -12.00 6.80 -13.81
N VAL A 138 -12.59 5.96 -14.65
CA VAL A 138 -13.31 4.78 -14.18
C VAL A 138 -12.42 3.59 -14.45
N VAL A 139 -12.05 2.84 -13.42
CA VAL A 139 -11.11 1.72 -13.54
C VAL A 139 -11.64 0.46 -12.88
N HIS A 140 -11.47 -0.68 -13.54
CA HIS A 140 -11.54 -1.97 -12.88
C HIS A 140 -10.16 -2.29 -12.32
N ILE A 141 -10.11 -2.66 -11.04
CA ILE A 141 -8.90 -3.12 -10.38
C ILE A 141 -9.16 -4.52 -9.84
N TRP A 142 -8.23 -5.41 -10.15
CA TRP A 142 -8.12 -6.72 -9.55
C TRP A 142 -6.74 -6.86 -8.93
N TRP A 143 -6.65 -7.44 -7.74
CA TRP A 143 -5.39 -7.77 -7.10
C TRP A 143 -5.59 -9.02 -6.22
N GLN A 144 -4.57 -9.85 -6.09
CA GLN A 144 -4.63 -11.09 -5.34
C GLN A 144 -3.27 -11.45 -4.73
N LYS A 145 -3.30 -11.88 -3.47
CA LYS A 145 -2.18 -12.58 -2.82
C LYS A 145 -2.07 -14.00 -3.35
N MET A 146 -0.85 -14.50 -3.57
CA MET A 146 -0.67 -15.85 -4.12
C MET A 146 -0.43 -16.94 -3.08
N HIS A 147 0.08 -16.59 -1.89
CA HIS A 147 0.46 -17.56 -0.86
C HIS A 147 -0.10 -17.22 0.51
N GLY A 148 -0.15 -18.20 1.41
CA GLY A 148 -0.57 -17.99 2.80
C GLY A 148 -1.96 -17.34 2.91
N ARG A 149 -2.89 -17.79 2.07
CA ARG A 149 -4.31 -17.38 2.05
C ARG A 149 -5.11 -18.18 3.08
N VAL A 150 -5.83 -17.50 3.94
CA VAL A 150 -6.61 -18.03 5.07
C VAL A 150 -8.08 -17.62 5.04
N ASP A 151 -8.42 -16.49 4.40
CA ASP A 151 -9.75 -15.88 4.44
C ASP A 151 -10.62 -16.18 3.22
N LEU A 152 -10.06 -16.15 2.00
CA LEU A 152 -10.79 -16.29 0.76
C LEU A 152 -10.16 -17.34 -0.16
N ALA A 153 -10.99 -18.26 -0.64
CA ALA A 153 -10.57 -19.34 -1.53
C ALA A 153 -9.95 -18.82 -2.87
N PRO A 154 -9.02 -19.57 -3.48
CA PRO A 154 -8.38 -20.77 -2.94
C PRO A 154 -7.55 -20.47 -1.69
N LEU A 155 -7.65 -21.34 -0.68
CA LEU A 155 -6.86 -21.23 0.56
C LEU A 155 -5.46 -21.78 0.33
N GLY A 156 -4.50 -21.34 1.14
CA GLY A 156 -3.09 -21.66 0.99
C GLY A 156 -2.50 -20.96 -0.23
N ASP A 157 -2.03 -21.77 -1.19
CA ASP A 157 -1.26 -21.31 -2.33
C ASP A 157 -2.07 -21.36 -3.63
N VAL A 158 -1.82 -20.38 -4.49
CA VAL A 158 -2.36 -20.32 -5.84
C VAL A 158 -1.48 -21.17 -6.75
N ARG A 159 -2.09 -22.17 -7.38
CA ARG A 159 -1.38 -23.11 -8.27
C ARG A 159 -0.65 -22.36 -9.38
N GLY A 160 0.65 -22.61 -9.53
CA GLY A 160 1.48 -22.12 -10.64
C GLY A 160 2.07 -20.72 -10.42
N GLU A 161 2.00 -20.19 -9.20
CA GLU A 161 2.55 -18.87 -8.84
C GLU A 161 3.68 -19.01 -7.79
N ASP A 162 4.54 -20.03 -7.92
CA ASP A 162 5.47 -20.51 -6.88
C ASP A 162 6.51 -19.49 -6.36
N ASP A 163 6.79 -18.43 -7.12
CA ASP A 163 7.78 -17.39 -6.78
C ASP A 163 7.17 -15.98 -6.70
N THR A 164 5.86 -15.87 -6.89
CA THR A 164 5.13 -14.60 -6.98
C THR A 164 4.37 -14.37 -5.69
N ILE A 165 4.56 -13.24 -5.02
CA ILE A 165 3.87 -12.96 -3.74
C ILE A 165 2.46 -12.39 -3.97
N GLU A 166 2.30 -11.62 -5.05
CA GLU A 166 1.04 -10.97 -5.44
C GLU A 166 0.99 -10.73 -6.95
N ALA A 167 -0.23 -10.68 -7.49
CA ALA A 167 -0.46 -10.15 -8.83
C ALA A 167 -1.69 -9.24 -8.84
N GLY A 168 -1.73 -8.35 -9.82
CA GLY A 168 -2.86 -7.47 -10.03
C GLY A 168 -3.01 -7.05 -11.48
N SER A 169 -4.17 -6.50 -11.78
CA SER A 169 -4.50 -5.92 -13.06
C SER A 169 -5.35 -4.67 -12.89
N VAL A 170 -5.24 -3.78 -13.86
CA VAL A 170 -6.08 -2.60 -13.99
C VAL A 170 -6.57 -2.49 -15.43
N VAL A 171 -7.83 -2.09 -15.61
CA VAL A 171 -8.41 -1.77 -16.91
C VAL A 171 -9.16 -0.44 -16.80
N PHE A 172 -8.81 0.51 -17.66
CA PHE A 172 -9.48 1.80 -17.74
C PHE A 172 -10.75 1.70 -18.59
N LEU A 173 -11.89 2.06 -18.03
CA LEU A 173 -13.20 2.04 -18.67
C LEU A 173 -13.62 3.42 -19.17
N ALA A 174 -13.10 4.48 -18.55
CA ALA A 174 -13.31 5.87 -18.92
C ALA A 174 -12.14 6.75 -18.44
N PRO A 175 -11.90 7.91 -19.07
CA PRO A 175 -12.61 8.47 -20.23
C PRO A 175 -12.21 7.86 -21.58
N ARG A 176 -12.90 8.25 -22.67
CA ARG A 176 -12.81 7.63 -24.02
C ARG A 176 -11.39 7.53 -24.57
N ASP A 177 -10.58 8.55 -24.37
CA ASP A 177 -9.21 8.69 -24.88
C ASP A 177 -8.20 7.71 -24.24
N ILE A 178 -8.53 7.12 -23.10
CA ILE A 178 -7.71 6.07 -22.46
C ILE A 178 -8.46 4.77 -22.23
N LYS A 179 -9.71 4.69 -22.72
CA LYS A 179 -10.58 3.54 -22.52
C LYS A 179 -9.96 2.32 -23.18
N GLY A 180 -9.83 1.24 -22.42
CA GLY A 180 -9.20 -0.01 -22.86
C GLY A 180 -7.72 -0.09 -22.51
N LEU A 181 -7.10 0.97 -21.98
CA LEU A 181 -5.76 0.88 -21.39
C LEU A 181 -5.82 -0.17 -20.27
N ALA A 182 -4.91 -1.12 -20.32
CA ALA A 182 -4.82 -2.17 -19.33
C ALA A 182 -3.38 -2.39 -18.91
N ALA A 183 -3.18 -2.80 -17.66
CA ALA A 183 -1.89 -3.25 -17.21
C ALA A 183 -2.04 -4.42 -16.24
N THR A 184 -1.06 -5.31 -16.23
CA THR A 184 -0.92 -6.39 -15.26
C THR A 184 0.43 -6.28 -14.59
N ARG A 185 0.51 -6.60 -13.30
CA ARG A 185 1.75 -6.72 -12.55
C ARG A 185 1.78 -8.05 -11.82
N ARG A 186 2.91 -8.75 -11.88
CA ARG A 186 3.30 -9.76 -10.90
C ARG A 186 4.50 -9.27 -10.11
N ARG A 187 4.49 -9.50 -8.80
CA ARG A 187 5.61 -9.19 -7.92
C ARG A 187 6.25 -10.47 -7.42
N PHE A 188 7.54 -10.59 -7.63
CA PHE A 188 8.31 -11.74 -7.17
C PHE A 188 8.85 -11.51 -5.76
N ALA A 189 9.11 -12.60 -5.05
CA ALA A 189 9.60 -12.52 -3.68
C ALA A 189 11.06 -12.03 -3.57
N SER A 190 11.90 -12.38 -4.56
CA SER A 190 13.29 -11.98 -4.59
C SER A 190 13.48 -10.58 -5.15
N ALA A 191 14.31 -9.78 -4.48
CA ALA A 191 14.74 -8.47 -4.94
C ALA A 191 15.60 -8.53 -6.22
N ASP A 192 16.21 -9.67 -6.52
CA ASP A 192 16.99 -9.87 -7.74
C ASP A 192 16.10 -10.07 -8.98
N LYS A 193 14.79 -10.33 -8.78
CA LYS A 193 13.84 -10.54 -9.87
C LYS A 193 12.88 -9.35 -9.97
N PRO A 194 12.96 -8.54 -11.03
CA PRO A 194 12.08 -7.38 -11.18
C PRO A 194 10.63 -7.80 -11.38
N ASP A 195 9.70 -6.96 -10.93
CA ASP A 195 8.25 -7.13 -11.16
C ASP A 195 7.97 -7.31 -12.68
N ASP A 196 7.17 -8.33 -13.04
CA ASP A 196 6.69 -8.51 -14.42
C ASP A 196 5.50 -7.57 -14.66
N PHE A 197 5.80 -6.42 -15.27
CA PHE A 197 4.81 -5.42 -15.65
C PHE A 197 4.53 -5.47 -17.14
N ARG A 198 3.26 -5.64 -17.51
CA ARG A 198 2.81 -5.65 -18.92
C ARG A 198 1.72 -4.63 -19.11
N GLY A 199 1.93 -3.71 -20.05
CA GLY A 199 0.95 -2.71 -20.44
C GLY A 199 0.35 -3.04 -21.81
N TYR A 200 -0.94 -2.80 -21.97
CA TYR A 200 -1.63 -2.80 -23.25
C TYR A 200 -2.21 -1.41 -23.48
N VAL A 201 -1.79 -0.78 -24.58
CA VAL A 201 -2.35 0.48 -25.06
C VAL A 201 -3.31 0.16 -26.21
N PRO A 202 -4.61 0.46 -26.06
CA PRO A 202 -5.59 0.23 -27.13
C PRO A 202 -5.25 1.09 -28.34
N ARG A 203 -5.40 0.51 -29.54
CA ARG A 203 -5.28 1.23 -30.82
C ARG A 203 -6.55 1.99 -31.15
#